data_AF-A0A4Z2F427-F1
#
_entry.id   AF-A0A4Z2F427-F1
#
_cell.length_a   1.000
_cell.length_b   1.000
_cell.length_c   1.000
_cell.angle_alpha   90.00
_cell.angle_beta   90.00
_cell.angle_gamma   90.00
#
_symmetry.space_group_name_H-M   'P 1'
#
loop_
_entity.id
_entity.type
_entity.pdbx_description
1 polymer ?
#
loop_
_entity_poly.entity_id
_entity_poly.type
_entity_poly.pdbx_seq_one_letter_code
_entity_poly.pdbx_strand_id
1 'polypeptide(L)'
;MPVSATSLWFGDNPLAESQPNLPPGELAKMYQPLSPVDKAINNAGWLDSSRSLMEQDILDEEKLLLRFKYNVFFDLNPKYDAVRITQLYEQARWSILLEEIDCTEEEMLMFASLQYHICKLTLSSEPLDHSNEPEVDEVEAALSNLEVTLEGGLADRILEDITDIPELADSLRLFRPKRLTLRPYKEYWFVFKDTTISYYKSKETSSGEPMEQFHLRGCEVVPDVNVTEKKFGIKLLLPVADGMNEVYIRCDNQTQYAKWKAACILASKGKTMAYSSYKSEVRNIQSFLQMKSLAPPAGQAAPDLDAMEMNAECFFSPRYTKKHKTKQLTTRILEAHQNIARLSLMEAKMRFIQAWQSLPEFGINYYIVRFKGGKKDEILGISYNRLIRMDMSSGVTIEFDQNVSMAFCCLSCDCKVVHEFIGGYIFLSTRSKDQNETLDEELFHKLTGGQE
;
A
#
# COMPACT_ATOMS: atom_id res chain seq x y z
N MET A 1 10.24 -10.63 -22.96
CA MET A 1 9.18 -9.94 -23.72
C MET A 1 8.64 -8.81 -22.85
N PRO A 2 8.30 -7.64 -23.40
CA PRO A 2 7.68 -6.59 -22.60
C PRO A 2 6.33 -7.11 -22.11
N VAL A 3 6.13 -7.06 -20.81
CA VAL A 3 4.87 -7.47 -20.18
C VAL A 3 3.80 -6.45 -20.61
N SER A 4 2.73 -6.94 -21.25
CA SER A 4 1.63 -6.12 -21.74
C SER A 4 1.00 -5.30 -20.59
N ALA A 5 0.65 -4.04 -20.85
CA ALA A 5 0.05 -3.14 -19.87
C ALA A 5 -1.21 -3.68 -19.17
N THR A 6 -1.85 -4.71 -19.74
CA THR A 6 -3.07 -5.33 -19.23
C THR A 6 -2.82 -6.37 -18.11
N SER A 7 -1.63 -6.98 -18.02
CA SER A 7 -1.32 -7.96 -16.95
C SER A 7 -0.87 -7.32 -15.64
N LEU A 8 -0.55 -6.01 -15.65
CA LEU A 8 -0.15 -5.23 -14.47
C LEU A 8 -1.28 -4.97 -13.46
N TRP A 9 -2.54 -5.18 -13.85
CA TRP A 9 -3.70 -4.79 -13.04
C TRP A 9 -4.42 -5.97 -12.36
N PHE A 10 -4.22 -7.21 -12.82
CA PHE A 10 -4.99 -8.37 -12.36
C PHE A 10 -4.19 -9.67 -12.18
N GLY A 11 -2.86 -9.64 -12.30
CA GLY A 11 -1.97 -10.77 -11.95
C GLY A 11 -0.90 -10.35 -10.95
N ASP A 12 -0.06 -11.31 -10.51
CA ASP A 12 1.11 -11.04 -9.66
C ASP A 12 1.95 -9.93 -10.29
N ASN A 13 1.98 -8.77 -9.64
CA ASN A 13 2.75 -7.63 -10.09
C ASN A 13 4.15 -7.74 -9.49
N PRO A 14 5.19 -8.04 -10.28
CA PRO A 14 6.55 -8.20 -9.76
C PRO A 14 7.09 -6.92 -9.11
N LEU A 15 6.50 -5.76 -9.38
CA LEU A 15 6.85 -4.49 -8.72
C LEU A 15 6.25 -4.34 -7.31
N ALA A 16 5.30 -5.19 -6.92
CA ALA A 16 4.74 -5.27 -5.58
C ALA A 16 5.49 -6.26 -4.66
N GLU A 17 6.36 -7.09 -5.24
CA GLU A 17 7.23 -8.00 -4.50
C GLU A 17 8.50 -7.29 -4.01
N SER A 18 8.92 -7.63 -2.79
CA SER A 18 10.19 -7.13 -2.25
C SER A 18 11.35 -7.89 -2.87
N GLN A 19 12.44 -7.17 -3.18
CA GLN A 19 13.63 -7.80 -3.74
C GLN A 19 14.35 -8.64 -2.68
N PRO A 20 14.97 -9.77 -3.07
CA PRO A 20 15.79 -10.54 -2.14
C PRO A 20 17.00 -9.71 -1.69
N ASN A 21 17.48 -9.98 -0.48
CA ASN A 21 18.69 -9.35 0.00
C ASN A 21 19.90 -9.85 -0.77
N LEU A 22 20.83 -8.92 -1.05
CA LEU A 22 22.09 -9.30 -1.65
C LEU A 22 23.01 -9.96 -0.62
N PRO A 23 23.89 -10.87 -1.08
CA PRO A 23 24.97 -11.37 -0.25
C PRO A 23 25.84 -10.22 0.30
N PRO A 24 26.37 -10.34 1.54
CA PRO A 24 27.19 -9.28 2.15
C PRO A 24 28.37 -8.82 1.27
N GLY A 25 28.98 -9.75 0.52
CA GLY A 25 30.08 -9.45 -0.39
C GLY A 25 29.69 -8.61 -1.61
N GLU A 26 28.44 -8.67 -2.07
CA GLU A 26 27.94 -7.82 -3.16
C GLU A 26 27.49 -6.46 -2.63
N LEU A 27 26.80 -6.44 -1.49
CA LEU A 27 26.44 -5.20 -0.80
C LEU A 27 27.68 -4.36 -0.48
N ALA A 28 28.76 -5.00 -0.02
CA ALA A 28 30.02 -4.33 0.27
C ALA A 28 30.73 -3.73 -0.96
N LYS A 29 30.46 -4.22 -2.18
CA LYS A 29 31.00 -3.63 -3.43
C LYS A 29 30.27 -2.37 -3.84
N MET A 30 28.98 -2.26 -3.49
CA MET A 30 28.16 -1.09 -3.81
C MET A 30 28.26 -0.02 -2.73
N TYR A 31 28.51 -0.43 -1.49
CA TYR A 31 28.65 0.50 -0.37
C TYR A 31 29.86 1.42 -0.56
N GLN A 32 29.58 2.71 -0.54
CA GLN A 32 30.57 3.78 -0.51
C GLN A 32 30.12 4.81 0.52
N PRO A 33 30.96 5.17 1.52
CA PRO A 33 30.61 6.23 2.45
C PRO A 33 30.49 7.56 1.70
N LEU A 34 29.34 8.22 1.81
CA LEU A 34 29.03 9.47 1.12
C LEU A 34 29.15 10.65 2.08
N SER A 35 30.02 11.61 1.76
CA SER A 35 30.00 12.92 2.39
C SER A 35 28.78 13.74 1.90
N PRO A 36 28.39 14.82 2.59
CA PRO A 36 27.36 15.74 2.10
C PRO A 36 27.64 16.28 0.69
N VAL A 37 28.92 16.41 0.32
CA VAL A 37 29.37 16.82 -1.02
C VAL A 37 29.05 15.74 -2.05
N ASP A 38 29.33 14.48 -1.74
CA ASP A 38 29.04 13.35 -2.63
C ASP A 38 27.52 13.21 -2.83
N LYS A 39 26.74 13.35 -1.76
CA LYS A 39 25.27 13.39 -1.83
C LYS A 39 24.77 14.53 -2.74
N ALA A 40 25.43 15.70 -2.68
CA ALA A 40 25.08 16.84 -3.53
C ALA A 40 25.41 16.65 -5.01
N ILE A 41 26.48 15.92 -5.31
CA ILE A 41 26.84 15.53 -6.68
C ILE A 41 25.81 14.53 -7.23
N ASN A 42 25.40 13.55 -6.41
CA ASN A 42 24.39 12.56 -6.82
C ASN A 42 23.04 13.23 -7.17
N ASN A 43 22.65 14.30 -6.47
CA ASN A 43 21.42 15.05 -6.75
C ASN A 43 21.48 15.93 -8.01
N ALA A 44 22.64 16.08 -8.65
CA ALA A 44 22.76 16.93 -9.83
C ALA A 44 22.05 16.38 -11.08
N GLY A 45 21.79 15.07 -11.12
CA GLY A 45 21.24 14.36 -12.29
C GLY A 45 19.72 14.36 -12.42
N TRP A 46 18.99 15.16 -11.64
CA TRP A 46 17.54 15.25 -11.79
C TRP A 46 17.17 15.96 -13.10
N LEU A 47 16.31 15.32 -13.88
CA LEU A 47 15.74 15.90 -15.09
C LEU A 47 14.79 17.07 -14.75
N ASP A 48 14.74 18.04 -15.66
CA ASP A 48 13.79 19.16 -15.69
C ASP A 48 12.42 18.63 -16.11
N SER A 49 11.46 18.66 -15.20
CA SER A 49 10.12 18.12 -15.44
C SER A 49 9.29 18.99 -16.39
N SER A 50 9.74 20.21 -16.72
CA SER A 50 9.08 21.12 -17.66
C SER A 50 9.60 20.98 -19.10
N ARG A 51 10.52 20.03 -19.36
CA ARG A 51 11.08 19.78 -20.69
C ARG A 51 10.96 18.31 -21.05
N SER A 52 10.85 18.04 -22.35
CA SER A 52 10.85 16.65 -22.84
C SER A 52 12.20 15.96 -22.60
N LEU A 53 12.22 14.63 -22.71
CA LEU A 53 13.46 13.83 -22.62
C LEU A 53 14.46 14.20 -23.74
N MET A 54 13.95 14.40 -24.96
CA MET A 54 14.76 14.74 -26.14
C MET A 54 15.48 16.09 -25.97
N GLU A 55 14.83 17.05 -25.30
CA GLU A 55 15.39 18.37 -24.99
C GLU A 55 16.52 18.35 -23.95
N GLN A 56 16.66 17.23 -23.25
CA GLN A 56 17.65 16.99 -22.21
C GLN A 56 18.70 15.97 -22.67
N ASP A 57 18.84 15.80 -24.00
CA ASP A 57 19.81 14.93 -24.67
C ASP A 57 19.69 13.45 -24.29
N ILE A 58 18.52 13.00 -23.82
CA ILE A 58 18.27 11.58 -23.54
C ILE A 58 17.98 10.85 -24.86
N LEU A 59 18.86 9.91 -25.19
CA LEU A 59 18.79 9.12 -26.41
C LEU A 59 17.97 7.83 -26.21
N ASP A 60 17.67 7.18 -27.34
CA ASP A 60 17.04 5.86 -27.34
C ASP A 60 17.91 4.83 -26.59
N GLU A 61 17.28 3.89 -25.89
CA GLU A 61 17.92 2.85 -25.05
C GLU A 61 18.74 3.35 -23.83
N GLU A 62 18.71 4.65 -23.51
CA GLU A 62 19.33 5.16 -22.29
C GLU A 62 18.59 4.71 -21.02
N LYS A 63 19.36 4.47 -19.95
CA LYS A 63 18.82 3.98 -18.68
C LYS A 63 18.64 5.12 -17.69
N LEU A 64 17.39 5.38 -17.32
CA LEU A 64 17.02 6.35 -16.31
C LEU A 64 16.69 5.67 -14.97
N LEU A 65 16.96 6.38 -13.87
CA LEU A 65 16.58 5.96 -12.54
C LEU A 65 15.23 6.57 -12.18
N LEU A 66 14.20 5.74 -12.03
CA LEU A 66 12.95 6.17 -11.39
C LEU A 66 13.14 6.14 -9.87
N ARG A 67 12.93 7.29 -9.22
CA ARG A 67 13.08 7.48 -7.77
C ARG A 67 11.99 8.41 -7.25
N PHE A 68 11.61 8.23 -5.99
CA PHE A 68 10.78 9.20 -5.29
C PHE A 68 11.60 10.47 -5.04
N LYS A 69 11.36 11.51 -5.83
CA LYS A 69 12.08 12.81 -5.82
C LYS A 69 11.76 13.66 -4.59
N TYR A 70 10.47 13.74 -4.24
CA TYR A 70 10.00 14.56 -3.13
C TYR A 70 9.62 13.68 -1.95
N ASN A 71 10.21 13.95 -0.78
CA ASN A 71 10.02 13.17 0.44
C ASN A 71 8.71 13.51 1.19
N VAL A 72 7.64 13.79 0.44
CA VAL A 72 6.29 14.07 0.96
C VAL A 72 5.30 13.09 0.32
N PHE A 73 5.01 12.01 1.03
CA PHE A 73 4.16 10.94 0.53
C PHE A 73 2.71 11.17 0.95
N PHE A 74 1.92 11.67 0.00
CA PHE A 74 0.49 11.92 0.22
C PHE A 74 -0.32 10.63 0.08
N ASP A 75 -1.22 10.41 1.04
CA ASP A 75 -2.20 9.32 1.09
C ASP A 75 -1.66 7.93 0.73
N LEU A 76 -0.56 7.50 1.37
CA LEU A 76 -0.09 6.12 1.24
C LEU A 76 -1.15 5.16 1.79
N ASN A 77 -1.88 4.49 0.90
CA ASN A 77 -2.97 3.61 1.26
C ASN A 77 -2.61 2.13 1.05
N PRO A 78 -2.38 1.35 2.12
CA PRO A 78 -2.06 -0.09 2.06
C PRO A 78 -2.98 -0.95 1.17
N LYS A 79 -4.22 -0.50 0.95
CA LYS A 79 -5.24 -1.22 0.16
C LYS A 79 -5.06 -1.05 -1.35
N TYR A 80 -4.58 0.10 -1.80
CA TYR A 80 -4.51 0.46 -3.23
C TYR A 80 -3.07 0.65 -3.73
N ASP A 81 -2.15 1.00 -2.83
CA ASP A 81 -0.80 1.44 -3.16
C ASP A 81 0.27 0.34 -2.99
N ALA A 82 -0.08 -0.93 -3.22
CA ALA A 82 0.85 -2.03 -2.94
C ALA A 82 2.20 -1.90 -3.67
N VAL A 83 2.17 -1.50 -4.95
CA VAL A 83 3.38 -1.23 -5.75
C VAL A 83 4.12 0.00 -5.21
N ARG A 84 3.41 1.12 -5.03
CA ARG A 84 3.99 2.39 -4.57
C ARG A 84 4.66 2.23 -3.20
N ILE A 85 4.01 1.56 -2.25
CA ILE A 85 4.55 1.28 -0.92
C ILE A 85 5.75 0.36 -1.01
N THR A 86 5.71 -0.66 -1.86
CA THR A 86 6.85 -1.58 -2.03
C THR A 86 8.06 -0.87 -2.61
N GLN A 87 7.90 -0.11 -3.69
CA GLN A 87 9.00 0.65 -4.29
C GLN A 87 9.55 1.72 -3.34
N LEU A 88 8.69 2.34 -2.53
CA LEU A 88 9.11 3.30 -1.52
C LEU A 88 9.90 2.64 -0.38
N TYR A 89 9.43 1.47 0.06
CA TYR A 89 10.16 0.62 1.02
C TYR A 89 11.53 0.21 0.46
N GLU A 90 11.61 -0.21 -0.80
CA GLU A 90 12.89 -0.59 -1.42
C GLU A 90 13.85 0.59 -1.49
N GLN A 91 13.37 1.79 -1.89
CA GLN A 91 14.20 3.00 -1.87
C GLN A 91 14.70 3.33 -0.45
N ALA A 92 13.82 3.25 0.56
CA ALA A 92 14.20 3.46 1.96
C ALA A 92 15.23 2.42 2.43
N ARG A 93 14.99 1.14 2.13
CA ARG A 93 15.86 0.01 2.49
C ARG A 93 17.27 0.19 1.91
N TRP A 94 17.37 0.53 0.63
CA TRP A 94 18.67 0.79 0.00
C TRP A 94 19.38 1.99 0.63
N SER A 95 18.66 3.07 0.95
CA SER A 95 19.26 4.24 1.60
C SER A 95 19.83 3.91 2.99
N ILE A 96 19.23 2.97 3.73
CA ILE A 96 19.71 2.51 5.04
C ILE A 96 20.91 1.56 4.89
N LEU A 97 20.82 0.57 4.00
CA LEU A 97 21.88 -0.44 3.82
C LEU A 97 23.18 0.15 3.24
N LEU A 98 23.06 1.14 2.36
CA LEU A 98 24.19 1.85 1.75
C LEU A 98 24.65 3.06 2.58
N GLU A 99 24.03 3.32 3.73
CA GLU A 99 24.30 4.48 4.59
C GLU A 99 24.23 5.83 3.83
N GLU A 100 23.28 5.96 2.91
CA GLU A 100 22.93 7.26 2.31
C GLU A 100 22.25 8.17 3.33
N ILE A 101 21.54 7.58 4.30
CA ILE A 101 20.98 8.24 5.48
C ILE A 101 21.51 7.55 6.73
N ASP A 102 21.98 8.35 7.69
CA ASP A 102 22.49 7.85 8.96
C ASP A 102 21.34 7.49 9.91
N CYS A 103 21.52 6.41 10.65
CA CYS A 103 20.65 6.04 11.76
C CYS A 103 21.48 5.54 12.95
N THR A 104 20.87 5.54 14.12
CA THR A 104 21.47 4.98 15.33
C THR A 104 21.58 3.45 15.26
N GLU A 105 22.36 2.90 16.18
CA GLU A 105 22.51 1.44 16.32
C GLU A 105 21.19 0.74 16.66
N GLU A 106 20.33 1.37 17.47
CA GLU A 106 19.01 0.83 17.83
C GLU A 106 18.04 0.88 16.65
N GLU A 107 18.02 1.99 15.89
CA GLU A 107 17.20 2.12 14.68
C GLU A 107 17.64 1.12 13.60
N MET A 108 18.95 0.94 13.38
CA MET A 108 19.49 -0.04 12.44
C MET A 108 19.00 -1.46 12.79
N LEU A 109 19.00 -1.83 14.07
CA LEU A 109 18.48 -3.13 14.51
C LEU A 109 16.98 -3.26 14.22
N MET A 110 16.21 -2.20 14.44
CA MET A 110 14.79 -2.18 14.14
C MET A 110 14.52 -2.34 12.63
N PHE A 111 15.26 -1.63 11.77
CA PHE A 111 15.20 -1.80 10.31
C PHE A 111 15.55 -3.22 9.88
N ALA A 112 16.63 -3.79 10.43
CA ALA A 112 17.02 -5.17 10.15
C ALA A 112 15.93 -6.18 10.54
N SER A 113 15.28 -5.97 11.70
CA SER A 113 14.19 -6.83 12.16
C SER A 113 12.96 -6.77 11.26
N LEU A 114 12.57 -5.56 10.80
CA LEU A 114 11.47 -5.36 9.87
C LEU A 114 11.79 -5.96 8.51
N GLN A 115 13.01 -5.78 8.00
CA GLN A 115 13.47 -6.37 6.75
C GLN A 115 13.45 -7.91 6.82
N TYR A 116 13.95 -8.50 7.91
CA TYR A 116 13.86 -9.94 8.15
C TYR A 116 12.41 -10.42 8.16
N HIS A 117 11.52 -9.71 8.85
CA HIS A 117 10.10 -10.06 8.87
C HIS A 117 9.45 -9.99 7.48
N ILE A 118 9.74 -8.94 6.72
CA ILE A 118 9.28 -8.74 5.34
C ILE A 118 9.78 -9.89 4.46
N CYS A 119 11.09 -10.19 4.46
CA CYS A 119 11.67 -11.30 3.69
C CYS A 119 11.01 -12.64 4.05
N LYS A 120 10.82 -12.90 5.35
CA LYS A 120 10.17 -14.13 5.82
C LYS A 120 8.74 -14.25 5.29
N LEU A 121 7.96 -13.18 5.36
CA LEU A 121 6.58 -13.15 4.87
C LEU A 121 6.50 -13.29 3.35
N THR A 122 7.39 -12.61 2.61
CA THR A 122 7.48 -12.72 1.15
C THR A 122 7.82 -14.15 0.71
N LEU A 123 8.76 -14.83 1.38
CA LEU A 123 9.15 -16.21 1.05
C LEU A 123 8.12 -17.26 1.51
N SER A 124 7.39 -17.00 2.60
CA SER A 124 6.31 -17.89 3.07
C SER A 124 5.02 -17.78 2.25
N SER A 125 4.94 -16.74 1.41
CA SER A 125 3.92 -16.67 0.37
C SER A 125 4.38 -17.61 -0.73
N GLU A 126 3.95 -18.88 -0.71
CA GLU A 126 4.25 -19.80 -1.81
C GLU A 126 3.89 -19.12 -3.14
N PRO A 127 4.72 -19.23 -4.20
CA PRO A 127 4.23 -18.95 -5.53
C PRO A 127 3.04 -19.88 -5.74
N LEU A 128 1.90 -19.36 -6.18
CA LEU A 128 0.81 -20.21 -6.65
C LEU A 128 1.36 -21.03 -7.83
N ASP A 129 1.82 -22.24 -7.53
CA ASP A 129 2.23 -23.22 -8.51
C ASP A 129 0.97 -23.70 -9.23
N HIS A 130 0.57 -22.96 -10.26
CA HIS A 130 -0.52 -23.34 -11.16
C HIS A 130 -0.18 -24.57 -12.02
N SER A 131 0.98 -25.24 -11.83
CA SER A 131 1.37 -26.41 -12.61
C SER A 131 0.58 -27.69 -12.30
N ASN A 132 -0.33 -27.66 -11.33
CA ASN A 132 -1.31 -28.73 -11.07
C ASN A 132 -2.76 -28.26 -11.18
N GLU A 133 -3.05 -27.17 -11.88
CA GLU A 133 -4.39 -27.02 -12.45
C GLU A 133 -4.51 -27.98 -13.63
N PRO A 134 -5.50 -28.90 -13.65
CA PRO A 134 -5.81 -29.61 -14.88
C PRO A 134 -6.14 -28.54 -15.92
N GLU A 135 -5.42 -28.57 -17.04
CA GLU A 135 -5.48 -27.68 -18.22
C GLU A 135 -6.84 -27.76 -18.96
N VAL A 136 -7.94 -27.94 -18.23
CA VAL A 136 -9.26 -28.32 -18.73
C VAL A 136 -10.24 -27.14 -18.70
N ASP A 137 -10.09 -26.15 -17.82
CA ASP A 137 -11.17 -25.16 -17.62
C ASP A 137 -11.11 -23.91 -18.54
N GLU A 138 -9.96 -23.53 -19.10
CA GLU A 138 -9.90 -22.35 -20.00
C GLU A 138 -10.41 -22.66 -21.41
N VAL A 139 -10.17 -23.90 -21.89
CA VAL A 139 -10.70 -24.36 -23.17
C VAL A 139 -12.20 -24.66 -23.06
N GLU A 140 -12.67 -25.20 -21.93
CA GLU A 140 -14.09 -25.48 -21.68
C GLU A 140 -14.88 -24.18 -21.42
N ALA A 141 -14.30 -23.19 -20.75
CA ALA A 141 -14.88 -21.85 -20.62
C ALA A 141 -14.85 -21.06 -21.94
N ALA A 142 -13.82 -21.20 -22.77
CA ALA A 142 -13.78 -20.60 -24.10
C ALA A 142 -14.76 -21.27 -25.07
N LEU A 143 -14.94 -22.59 -24.96
CA LEU A 143 -15.97 -23.35 -25.70
C LEU A 143 -17.38 -22.93 -25.26
N SER A 144 -17.63 -22.75 -23.97
CA SER A 144 -18.93 -22.31 -23.46
C SER A 144 -19.26 -20.86 -23.88
N ASN A 145 -18.25 -19.98 -23.97
CA ASN A 145 -18.42 -18.62 -24.48
C ASN A 145 -18.65 -18.58 -26.01
N LEU A 146 -18.04 -19.49 -26.77
CA LEU A 146 -18.23 -19.62 -28.22
C LEU A 146 -19.56 -20.30 -28.58
N GLU A 147 -20.04 -21.26 -27.79
CA GLU A 147 -21.38 -21.86 -27.91
C GLU A 147 -22.47 -20.79 -27.72
N VAL A 148 -22.29 -19.89 -26.76
CA VAL A 148 -23.21 -18.75 -26.52
C VAL A 148 -23.21 -17.73 -27.66
N THR A 149 -22.12 -17.66 -28.44
CA THR A 149 -22.00 -16.70 -29.56
C THR A 149 -22.52 -17.26 -30.89
N LEU A 150 -22.59 -18.59 -31.03
CA LEU A 150 -23.11 -19.27 -32.24
C LEU A 150 -24.59 -19.66 -32.16
N GLU A 151 -25.22 -19.60 -30.98
CA GLU A 151 -26.68 -19.70 -30.83
C GLU A 151 -27.39 -18.33 -30.90
N GLY A 152 -26.88 -17.42 -31.74
CA GLY A 152 -27.57 -16.21 -32.18
C GLY A 152 -28.81 -16.54 -33.02
N GLY A 153 -29.89 -16.98 -32.37
CA GLY A 153 -31.14 -17.32 -33.04
C GLY A 153 -32.41 -17.31 -32.17
N LEU A 154 -32.31 -17.07 -30.86
CA LEU A 154 -33.47 -17.13 -29.94
C LEU A 154 -33.56 -15.93 -28.98
N ALA A 155 -32.91 -14.82 -29.30
CA ALA A 155 -32.87 -13.60 -28.47
C ALA A 155 -34.24 -12.90 -28.27
N ASP A 156 -35.31 -13.38 -28.89
CA ASP A 156 -36.65 -12.76 -28.80
C ASP A 156 -37.64 -13.49 -27.87
N ARG A 157 -37.22 -14.50 -27.10
CA ARG A 157 -38.14 -15.26 -26.20
C ARG A 157 -37.77 -15.33 -24.71
N ILE A 158 -36.68 -14.71 -24.27
CA ILE A 158 -36.27 -14.71 -22.84
C ILE A 158 -36.29 -13.29 -22.25
N LEU A 159 -37.25 -12.48 -22.68
CA LEU A 159 -37.51 -11.14 -22.11
C LEU A 159 -38.77 -11.08 -21.24
N GLU A 160 -39.44 -12.22 -21.00
CA GLU A 160 -40.72 -12.24 -20.27
C GLU A 160 -40.72 -13.00 -18.93
N ASP A 161 -39.59 -13.52 -18.42
CA ASP A 161 -39.63 -14.42 -17.23
C ASP A 161 -38.50 -14.22 -16.19
N ILE A 162 -38.08 -12.99 -15.89
CA ILE A 162 -37.17 -12.66 -14.76
C ILE A 162 -37.77 -11.54 -13.89
N THR A 163 -38.99 -11.71 -13.39
CA THR A 163 -39.62 -10.70 -12.52
C THR A 163 -39.43 -10.92 -11.01
N ASP A 164 -38.82 -12.04 -10.57
CA ASP A 164 -38.59 -12.31 -9.14
C ASP A 164 -37.11 -12.30 -8.78
N ILE A 165 -36.65 -11.17 -8.23
CA ILE A 165 -35.32 -11.06 -7.61
C ILE A 165 -35.35 -11.87 -6.30
N PRO A 166 -34.44 -12.85 -6.11
CA PRO A 166 -34.45 -13.71 -4.93
C PRO A 166 -34.22 -12.92 -3.65
N GLU A 167 -34.93 -13.30 -2.59
CA GLU A 167 -34.84 -12.71 -1.26
C GLU A 167 -33.99 -13.61 -0.34
N LEU A 168 -33.17 -12.99 0.52
CA LEU A 168 -32.41 -13.70 1.55
C LEU A 168 -32.90 -13.23 2.93
N ALA A 169 -33.42 -14.14 3.75
CA ALA A 169 -33.98 -13.80 5.05
C ALA A 169 -33.48 -14.75 6.15
N ASP A 170 -32.97 -14.18 7.24
CA ASP A 170 -32.32 -14.92 8.33
C ASP A 170 -32.36 -14.13 9.66
N SER A 171 -32.25 -14.83 10.79
CA SER A 171 -31.95 -14.20 12.08
C SER A 171 -30.46 -13.83 12.15
N LEU A 172 -30.15 -12.56 12.38
CA LEU A 172 -28.77 -12.05 12.54
C LEU A 172 -28.67 -11.12 13.74
N ARG A 173 -27.44 -10.90 14.22
CA ARG A 173 -27.17 -10.01 15.37
C ARG A 173 -26.62 -8.66 14.91
N LEU A 174 -27.28 -7.59 15.33
CA LEU A 174 -26.94 -6.20 15.00
C LEU A 174 -26.19 -5.52 16.15
N PHE A 175 -25.12 -4.80 15.82
CA PHE A 175 -24.42 -3.89 16.72
C PHE A 175 -24.19 -2.53 16.04
N ARG A 176 -24.35 -1.45 16.82
CA ARG A 176 -24.09 -0.08 16.38
C ARG A 176 -23.27 0.69 17.42
N PRO A 177 -22.14 1.31 17.03
CA PRO A 177 -21.42 2.23 17.90
C PRO A 177 -22.20 3.55 18.04
N LYS A 178 -22.48 4.00 19.26
CA LYS A 178 -22.90 5.39 19.53
C LYS A 178 -21.84 6.08 20.39
N ARG A 179 -21.64 7.38 20.14
CA ARG A 179 -20.59 8.23 20.78
C ARG A 179 -20.55 8.21 22.32
N LEU A 180 -21.60 7.74 23.00
CA LEU A 180 -21.71 7.80 24.47
C LEU A 180 -22.20 6.52 25.17
N THR A 181 -22.59 5.45 24.45
CA THR A 181 -22.92 4.13 25.05
C THR A 181 -22.76 3.00 24.03
N LEU A 182 -22.03 1.93 24.39
CA LEU A 182 -21.93 0.70 23.59
C LEU A 182 -23.13 -0.21 23.94
N ARG A 183 -24.06 -0.42 23.00
CA ARG A 183 -25.13 -1.41 23.17
C ARG A 183 -24.63 -2.80 22.77
N PRO A 184 -24.98 -3.88 23.49
CA PRO A 184 -24.59 -5.23 23.08
C PRO A 184 -25.24 -5.64 21.75
N TYR A 185 -24.66 -6.64 21.10
CA TYR A 185 -25.28 -7.28 19.94
C TYR A 185 -26.69 -7.75 20.29
N LYS A 186 -27.66 -7.40 19.44
CA LYS A 186 -29.05 -7.82 19.61
C LYS A 186 -29.54 -8.51 18.36
N GLU A 187 -30.24 -9.62 18.54
CA GLU A 187 -30.80 -10.43 17.45
C GLU A 187 -32.05 -9.77 16.87
N TYR A 188 -32.15 -9.82 15.54
CA TYR A 188 -33.27 -9.33 14.75
C TYR A 188 -33.47 -10.23 13.53
N TRP A 189 -34.65 -10.15 12.91
CA TRP A 189 -34.93 -10.83 11.65
C TRP A 189 -34.56 -9.92 10.49
N PHE A 190 -33.61 -10.33 9.65
CA PHE A 190 -33.13 -9.56 8.51
C PHE A 190 -33.71 -10.10 7.21
N VAL A 191 -33.99 -9.19 6.28
CA VAL A 191 -34.45 -9.46 4.92
C VAL A 191 -33.60 -8.64 3.97
N PHE A 192 -32.94 -9.32 3.04
CA PHE A 192 -32.18 -8.72 1.95
C PHE A 192 -32.96 -8.89 0.66
N LYS A 193 -33.31 -7.77 0.03
CA LYS A 193 -34.00 -7.73 -1.26
C LYS A 193 -33.39 -6.63 -2.12
N ASP A 194 -33.21 -6.92 -3.41
CA ASP A 194 -32.58 -6.03 -4.39
C ASP A 194 -31.17 -5.59 -3.98
N THR A 195 -31.03 -4.35 -3.50
CA THR A 195 -29.79 -3.77 -2.97
C THR A 195 -29.96 -3.20 -1.56
N THR A 196 -30.97 -3.67 -0.83
CA THR A 196 -31.39 -3.12 0.44
C THR A 196 -31.51 -4.21 1.50
N ILE A 197 -31.04 -3.90 2.71
CA ILE A 197 -31.27 -4.73 3.89
C ILE A 197 -32.33 -4.06 4.76
N SER A 198 -33.39 -4.80 5.06
CA SER A 198 -34.42 -4.42 6.04
C SER A 198 -34.31 -5.35 7.25
N TYR A 199 -34.58 -4.86 8.46
CA TYR A 199 -34.68 -5.74 9.63
C TYR A 199 -35.87 -5.43 10.54
N TYR A 200 -36.30 -6.45 11.26
CA TYR A 200 -37.52 -6.50 12.04
C TYR A 200 -37.24 -7.08 13.42
N LYS A 201 -38.15 -6.82 14.37
CA LYS A 201 -38.01 -7.34 15.74
C LYS A 201 -38.01 -8.88 15.77
N SER A 202 -38.84 -9.51 14.96
CA SER A 202 -38.89 -10.96 14.79
C SER A 202 -39.48 -11.32 13.42
N LYS A 203 -39.41 -12.60 13.06
CA LYS A 203 -39.92 -13.12 11.77
C LYS A 203 -41.41 -12.84 11.59
N GLU A 204 -42.20 -12.91 12.66
CA GLU A 204 -43.65 -12.68 12.64
C GLU A 204 -44.01 -11.23 12.30
N THR A 205 -43.08 -10.29 12.56
CA THR A 205 -43.24 -8.86 12.26
C THR A 205 -42.70 -8.46 10.88
N SER A 206 -42.17 -9.41 10.10
CA SER A 206 -41.53 -9.13 8.80
C SER A 206 -42.49 -8.69 7.69
N SER A 207 -43.79 -8.92 7.85
CA SER A 207 -44.84 -8.44 6.94
C SER A 207 -45.27 -6.99 7.18
N GLY A 208 -44.79 -6.36 8.26
CA GLY A 208 -45.07 -4.97 8.62
C GLY A 208 -43.99 -3.99 8.14
N GLU A 209 -43.98 -2.78 8.69
CA GLU A 209 -42.91 -1.81 8.42
C GLU A 209 -41.58 -2.25 9.08
N PRO A 210 -40.45 -2.18 8.34
CA PRO A 210 -39.15 -2.50 8.89
C PRO A 210 -38.72 -1.50 9.94
N MET A 211 -37.96 -1.96 10.93
CA MET A 211 -37.41 -1.07 11.95
C MET A 211 -36.43 -0.07 11.35
N GLU A 212 -35.68 -0.48 10.33
CA GLU A 212 -34.82 0.37 9.52
C GLU A 212 -34.47 -0.33 8.20
N GLN A 213 -34.06 0.46 7.22
CA GLN A 213 -33.56 -0.03 5.93
C GLN A 213 -32.18 0.55 5.62
N PHE A 214 -31.26 -0.32 5.21
CA PHE A 214 -29.93 0.05 4.76
C PHE A 214 -29.86 -0.05 3.24
N HIS A 215 -29.64 1.09 2.59
CA HIS A 215 -29.36 1.15 1.17
C HIS A 215 -27.87 0.90 0.95
N LEU A 216 -27.52 -0.19 0.27
CA LEU A 216 -26.14 -0.64 0.23
C LEU A 216 -25.35 -0.08 -0.96
N ARG A 217 -25.98 0.57 -1.94
CA ARG A 217 -25.26 1.12 -3.10
C ARG A 217 -24.17 2.10 -2.65
N GLY A 218 -22.93 1.86 -3.07
CA GLY A 218 -21.78 2.67 -2.68
C GLY A 218 -21.30 2.46 -1.24
N CYS A 219 -21.82 1.46 -0.50
CA CYS A 219 -21.33 1.15 0.84
C CYS A 219 -20.02 0.34 0.80
N GLU A 220 -19.18 0.49 1.82
CA GLU A 220 -18.02 -0.38 1.98
C GLU A 220 -18.37 -1.58 2.87
N VAL A 221 -18.09 -2.79 2.37
CA VAL A 221 -18.37 -4.06 3.03
C VAL A 221 -17.08 -4.67 3.53
N VAL A 222 -16.86 -4.60 4.85
CA VAL A 222 -15.62 -5.05 5.50
C VAL A 222 -15.87 -6.36 6.28
N PRO A 223 -15.08 -7.42 6.06
CA PRO A 223 -15.23 -8.66 6.82
C PRO A 223 -14.68 -8.52 8.24
N ASP A 224 -15.42 -9.03 9.23
CA ASP A 224 -14.99 -9.18 10.62
C ASP A 224 -15.08 -10.66 11.03
N VAL A 225 -14.18 -11.49 10.48
CA VAL A 225 -14.24 -12.95 10.60
C VAL A 225 -13.03 -13.53 11.33
N ASN A 226 -13.31 -14.37 12.31
CA ASN A 226 -12.37 -15.31 12.91
C ASN A 226 -13.01 -16.71 12.90
N VAL A 227 -12.49 -17.59 12.03
CA VAL A 227 -13.05 -18.93 11.82
C VAL A 227 -12.86 -19.80 13.08
N THR A 228 -11.70 -19.70 13.74
CA THR A 228 -11.35 -20.43 14.97
C THR A 228 -12.28 -20.07 16.13
N GLU A 229 -12.57 -18.78 16.29
CA GLU A 229 -13.47 -18.27 17.33
C GLU A 229 -14.96 -18.31 16.93
N LYS A 230 -15.29 -18.88 15.77
CA LYS A 230 -16.65 -18.88 15.19
C LYS A 230 -17.27 -17.47 15.16
N LYS A 231 -16.45 -16.48 14.87
CA LYS A 231 -16.87 -15.08 14.70
C LYS A 231 -17.07 -14.83 13.21
N PHE A 232 -18.31 -14.60 12.80
CA PHE A 232 -18.68 -14.34 11.41
C PHE A 232 -19.38 -13.00 11.27
N GLY A 233 -18.63 -11.90 11.31
CA GLY A 233 -19.14 -10.53 11.25
C GLY A 233 -18.96 -9.86 9.88
N ILE A 234 -19.86 -8.94 9.57
CA ILE A 234 -19.83 -8.05 8.41
C ILE A 234 -19.99 -6.62 8.94
N LYS A 235 -18.99 -5.78 8.72
CA LYS A 235 -19.06 -4.34 8.99
C LYS A 235 -19.47 -3.63 7.71
N LEU A 236 -20.54 -2.84 7.79
CA LEU A 236 -21.06 -2.01 6.70
C LEU A 236 -20.81 -0.55 7.03
N LEU A 237 -20.18 0.17 6.09
CA LEU A 237 -19.99 1.62 6.13
C LEU A 237 -20.95 2.24 5.13
N LEU A 238 -22.08 2.77 5.63
CA LEU A 238 -23.16 3.32 4.82
C LEU A 238 -22.94 4.83 4.62
N PRO A 239 -22.86 5.33 3.38
CA PRO A 239 -22.73 6.76 3.13
C PRO A 239 -24.03 7.50 3.49
N VAL A 240 -23.91 8.53 4.33
CA VAL A 240 -25.00 9.44 4.72
C VAL A 240 -24.56 10.89 4.51
N ALA A 241 -25.51 11.84 4.45
CA ALA A 241 -25.23 13.25 4.14
C ALA A 241 -24.16 13.89 5.04
N ASP A 242 -24.06 13.47 6.30
CA ASP A 242 -23.13 14.00 7.32
C ASP A 242 -21.99 13.02 7.69
N GLY A 243 -21.59 12.12 6.78
CA GLY A 243 -20.44 11.22 6.95
C GLY A 243 -20.76 9.74 6.68
N MET A 244 -20.17 8.84 7.46
CA MET A 244 -20.37 7.40 7.32
C MET A 244 -21.09 6.83 8.55
N ASN A 245 -22.17 6.08 8.33
CA ASN A 245 -22.85 5.33 9.38
C ASN A 245 -22.30 3.90 9.45
N GLU A 246 -21.77 3.50 10.60
CA GLU A 246 -21.20 2.16 10.79
C GLU A 246 -22.22 1.18 11.39
N VAL A 247 -22.39 0.04 10.73
CA VAL A 247 -23.28 -1.03 11.18
C VAL A 247 -22.54 -2.36 11.18
N TYR A 248 -22.70 -3.15 12.24
CA TYR A 248 -22.07 -4.46 12.38
C TYR A 248 -23.15 -5.54 12.42
N ILE A 249 -23.10 -6.46 11.47
CA ILE A 249 -24.00 -7.60 11.35
C ILE A 249 -23.20 -8.86 11.65
N ARG A 250 -23.68 -9.70 12.58
CA ARG A 250 -23.03 -10.96 12.94
C ARG A 250 -23.93 -12.14 12.57
N CYS A 251 -23.36 -13.05 11.78
CA CYS A 251 -23.94 -14.30 11.36
C CYS A 251 -23.56 -15.42 12.34
N ASP A 252 -24.29 -16.53 12.29
CA ASP A 252 -24.12 -17.66 13.20
C ASP A 252 -23.18 -18.73 12.68
N ASN A 253 -23.08 -18.88 11.35
CA ASN A 253 -22.24 -19.88 10.73
C ASN A 253 -21.62 -19.40 9.40
N GLN A 254 -20.63 -20.16 8.93
CA GLN A 254 -19.86 -19.89 7.72
C GLN A 254 -20.74 -19.78 6.46
N THR A 255 -21.73 -20.66 6.33
CA THR A 255 -22.63 -20.71 5.16
C THR A 255 -23.53 -19.48 5.11
N GLN A 256 -24.11 -19.11 6.26
CA GLN A 256 -24.92 -17.89 6.38
C GLN A 256 -24.07 -16.66 6.08
N TYR A 257 -22.88 -16.55 6.68
CA TYR A 257 -21.97 -15.44 6.39
C TYR A 257 -21.58 -15.33 4.92
N ALA A 258 -21.28 -16.46 4.25
CA ALA A 258 -20.91 -16.43 2.84
C ALA A 258 -22.04 -15.88 1.95
N LYS A 259 -23.29 -16.31 2.19
CA LYS A 259 -24.47 -15.82 1.48
C LYS A 259 -24.72 -14.34 1.69
N TRP A 260 -24.68 -13.89 2.95
CA TRP A 260 -24.93 -12.49 3.32
C TRP A 260 -23.82 -11.56 2.86
N LYS A 261 -22.55 -11.98 2.99
CA LYS A 261 -21.42 -11.19 2.50
C LYS A 261 -21.42 -11.04 0.99
N ALA A 262 -21.65 -12.12 0.24
CA ALA A 262 -21.75 -12.07 -1.22
C ALA A 262 -22.86 -11.11 -1.67
N ALA A 263 -24.02 -11.15 -1.01
CA ALA A 263 -25.13 -10.25 -1.27
C ALA A 263 -24.74 -8.78 -1.04
N CYS A 264 -24.12 -8.47 0.10
CA CYS A 264 -23.64 -7.13 0.41
C CYS A 264 -22.61 -6.61 -0.61
N ILE A 265 -21.65 -7.45 -1.04
CA ILE A 265 -20.63 -7.09 -2.03
C ILE A 265 -21.24 -6.76 -3.39
N LEU A 266 -22.26 -7.52 -3.82
CA LEU A 266 -22.95 -7.22 -5.08
C LEU A 266 -23.78 -5.95 -4.98
N ALA A 267 -24.53 -5.79 -3.89
CA ALA A 267 -25.37 -4.62 -3.70
C ALA A 267 -24.58 -3.32 -3.55
N SER A 268 -23.37 -3.36 -2.99
CA SER A 268 -22.49 -2.18 -2.96
C SER A 268 -22.10 -1.69 -4.35
N LYS A 269 -21.98 -2.61 -5.31
CA LYS A 269 -21.75 -2.32 -6.74
C LYS A 269 -23.05 -2.10 -7.52
N GLY A 270 -24.21 -2.03 -6.84
CA GLY A 270 -25.51 -1.86 -7.47
C GLY A 270 -26.08 -3.10 -8.17
N LYS A 271 -25.47 -4.28 -7.99
CA LYS A 271 -25.92 -5.55 -8.58
C LYS A 271 -26.81 -6.32 -7.59
N THR A 272 -27.76 -7.11 -8.11
CA THR A 272 -28.71 -7.89 -7.30
C THR A 272 -28.29 -9.36 -7.19
N MET A 273 -28.91 -10.14 -6.29
CA MET A 273 -28.67 -11.58 -6.16
C MET A 273 -29.21 -12.41 -7.34
N ALA A 274 -29.97 -11.80 -8.26
CA ALA A 274 -30.44 -12.45 -9.48
C ALA A 274 -29.32 -12.70 -10.51
N TYR A 275 -28.19 -11.99 -10.38
CA TYR A 275 -27.04 -12.16 -11.27
C TYR A 275 -26.34 -13.50 -11.03
N SER A 276 -25.88 -14.15 -12.10
CA SER A 276 -25.12 -15.42 -12.04
C SER A 276 -23.87 -15.32 -11.15
N SER A 277 -23.28 -14.12 -11.06
CA SER A 277 -22.13 -13.81 -10.20
C SER A 277 -22.38 -14.00 -8.70
N TYR A 278 -23.64 -14.02 -8.24
CA TYR A 278 -23.94 -14.27 -6.83
C TYR A 278 -23.52 -15.68 -6.40
N LYS A 279 -23.85 -16.70 -7.21
CA LYS A 279 -23.53 -18.10 -6.88
C LYS A 279 -22.04 -18.38 -6.93
N SER A 280 -21.29 -17.73 -7.82
CA SER A 280 -19.82 -17.84 -7.86
C SER A 280 -19.20 -17.13 -6.65
N GLU A 281 -19.67 -15.94 -6.29
CA GLU A 281 -19.15 -15.19 -5.14
C GLU A 281 -19.37 -15.94 -3.81
N VAL A 282 -20.54 -16.56 -3.62
CA VAL A 282 -20.80 -17.41 -2.45
C VAL A 282 -19.82 -18.58 -2.37
N ARG A 283 -19.56 -19.26 -3.49
CA ARG A 283 -18.58 -20.36 -3.55
C ARG A 283 -17.17 -19.87 -3.24
N ASN A 284 -16.75 -18.74 -3.81
CA ASN A 284 -15.44 -18.15 -3.56
C ASN A 284 -15.24 -17.85 -2.06
N ILE A 285 -16.25 -17.25 -1.42
CA ILE A 285 -16.19 -16.95 0.02
C ILE A 285 -16.19 -18.23 0.86
N GLN A 286 -16.95 -19.25 0.48
CA GLN A 286 -16.95 -20.54 1.17
C GLN A 286 -15.59 -21.23 1.09
N SER A 287 -14.99 -21.30 -0.10
CA SER A 287 -13.65 -21.87 -0.32
C SER A 287 -12.59 -21.13 0.50
N PHE A 288 -12.63 -19.79 0.51
CA PHE A 288 -11.72 -18.98 1.33
C PHE A 288 -11.85 -19.26 2.83
N LEU A 289 -13.07 -19.45 3.33
CA LEU A 289 -13.31 -19.78 4.74
C LEU A 289 -12.90 -21.21 5.08
N GLN A 290 -13.03 -22.15 4.15
CA GLN A 290 -12.54 -23.53 4.29
C GLN A 290 -11.02 -23.58 4.34
N MET A 291 -10.32 -22.85 3.46
CA MET A 291 -8.86 -22.71 3.52
C MET A 291 -8.40 -22.15 4.87
N LYS A 292 -9.10 -21.15 5.42
CA LYS A 292 -8.84 -20.62 6.76
C LYS A 292 -9.18 -21.57 7.91
N SER A 293 -10.08 -22.53 7.71
CA SER A 293 -10.39 -23.58 8.70
C SER A 293 -9.41 -24.75 8.68
N LEU A 294 -8.75 -24.96 7.53
CA LEU A 294 -7.71 -25.97 7.31
C LEU A 294 -6.31 -25.45 7.70
N ALA A 295 -6.17 -24.16 8.01
CA ALA A 295 -5.01 -23.65 8.71
C ALA A 295 -4.90 -24.35 10.08
N PRO A 296 -3.73 -24.85 10.50
CA PRO A 296 -3.61 -25.64 11.72
C PRO A 296 -4.13 -24.86 12.94
N PRO A 297 -4.82 -25.51 13.89
CA PRO A 297 -5.15 -24.87 15.15
C PRO A 297 -3.85 -24.40 15.83
N ALA A 298 -3.87 -23.20 16.40
CA ALA A 298 -2.76 -22.66 17.18
C ALA A 298 -2.33 -23.68 18.26
N GLY A 299 -1.21 -24.38 18.02
CA GLY A 299 -0.74 -25.44 18.91
C GLY A 299 -0.10 -26.67 18.25
N GLN A 300 -0.06 -26.78 16.92
CA GLN A 300 0.81 -27.75 16.25
C GLN A 300 1.93 -27.01 15.52
N ALA A 301 3.14 -27.53 15.69
CA ALA A 301 4.40 -26.89 15.33
C ALA A 301 4.29 -26.18 13.98
N ALA A 302 4.78 -24.94 13.95
CA ALA A 302 5.10 -24.27 12.70
C ALA A 302 5.80 -25.28 11.76
N PRO A 303 5.60 -25.21 10.43
CA PRO A 303 6.54 -25.87 9.53
C PRO A 303 7.93 -25.47 10.01
N ASP A 304 8.85 -26.41 10.13
CA ASP A 304 10.15 -26.21 10.79
C ASP A 304 10.85 -24.96 10.24
N LEU A 305 10.64 -23.82 10.92
CA LEU A 305 11.12 -22.50 10.54
C LEU A 305 12.58 -22.31 10.99
N ASP A 306 13.16 -23.29 11.68
CA ASP A 306 14.56 -23.29 12.12
C ASP A 306 15.53 -23.68 10.99
N ALA A 307 15.03 -24.05 9.81
CA ALA A 307 15.84 -24.39 8.65
C ALA A 307 16.03 -23.26 7.62
N MET A 308 15.63 -22.02 7.94
CA MET A 308 16.17 -20.87 7.22
C MET A 308 17.43 -20.43 7.95
N GLU A 309 18.60 -20.78 7.41
CA GLU A 309 19.87 -20.33 7.95
C GLU A 309 19.90 -18.79 7.87
N MET A 310 19.54 -18.12 8.97
CA MET A 310 19.37 -16.66 8.98
C MET A 310 20.73 -16.00 8.80
N ASN A 311 21.01 -15.58 7.57
CA ASN A 311 22.19 -14.78 7.25
C ASN A 311 21.99 -13.34 7.75
N ALA A 312 22.21 -13.13 9.05
CA ALA A 312 21.96 -11.86 9.71
C ALA A 312 22.67 -10.68 9.05
N GLU A 313 23.84 -10.91 8.44
CA GLU A 313 24.67 -9.86 7.83
C GLU A 313 24.03 -9.20 6.60
N CYS A 314 23.08 -9.85 5.93
CA CYS A 314 22.40 -9.28 4.76
C CYS A 314 21.34 -8.21 5.13
N PHE A 315 21.04 -8.04 6.42
CA PHE A 315 20.08 -7.07 6.93
C PHE A 315 20.72 -5.82 7.53
N PHE A 316 22.06 -5.71 7.49
CA PHE A 316 22.81 -4.61 8.07
C PHE A 316 23.72 -3.94 7.05
N SER A 317 24.06 -2.67 7.31
CA SER A 317 25.07 -1.97 6.51
C SER A 317 26.45 -2.63 6.65
N PRO A 318 27.33 -2.56 5.63
CA PRO A 318 28.67 -3.14 5.69
C PRO A 318 29.56 -2.61 6.82
N ARG A 319 29.30 -1.41 7.32
CA ARG A 319 30.00 -0.86 8.49
C ARG A 319 29.59 -1.58 9.77
N TYR A 320 28.31 -1.87 9.92
CA TYR A 320 27.76 -2.50 11.10
C TYR A 320 28.14 -3.98 11.20
N THR A 321 28.16 -4.70 10.07
CA THR A 321 28.61 -6.11 10.01
C THR A 321 30.09 -6.27 10.38
N LYS A 322 30.95 -5.29 10.08
CA LYS A 322 32.36 -5.30 10.51
C LYS A 322 32.55 -5.13 12.02
N LYS A 323 31.61 -4.46 12.69
CA LYS A 323 31.69 -4.13 14.13
C LYS A 323 31.21 -5.27 15.03
N HIS A 324 30.28 -6.09 14.57
CA HIS A 324 29.60 -7.10 15.39
C HIS A 324 29.77 -8.52 14.83
N LYS A 325 29.78 -9.53 15.72
CA LYS A 325 29.83 -10.93 15.29
C LYS A 325 28.45 -11.37 14.78
N THR A 326 28.42 -12.18 13.74
CA THR A 326 27.19 -12.72 13.11
C THR A 326 26.20 -13.28 14.13
N LYS A 327 26.67 -14.13 15.08
CA LYS A 327 25.81 -14.72 16.11
C LYS A 327 25.10 -13.66 16.99
N GLN A 328 25.80 -12.58 17.34
CA GLN A 328 25.22 -11.50 18.15
C GLN A 328 24.13 -10.77 17.38
N LEU A 329 24.38 -10.51 16.09
CA LEU A 329 23.42 -9.88 15.19
C LEU A 329 22.15 -10.74 15.04
N THR A 330 22.32 -12.05 14.84
CA THR A 330 21.23 -13.03 14.77
C THR A 330 20.36 -12.97 16.02
N THR A 331 20.95 -13.04 17.22
CA THR A 331 20.20 -12.99 18.48
C THR A 331 19.41 -11.68 18.61
N ARG A 332 20.04 -10.53 18.35
CA ARG A 332 19.39 -9.22 18.46
C ARG A 332 18.22 -9.05 17.48
N ILE A 333 18.35 -9.55 16.24
CA ILE A 333 17.24 -9.53 15.26
C ILE A 333 16.07 -10.35 15.78
N LEU A 334 16.31 -11.56 16.27
CA LEU A 334 15.24 -12.45 16.74
C LEU A 334 14.53 -11.90 17.98
N GLU A 335 15.26 -11.25 18.89
CA GLU A 335 14.66 -10.55 20.04
C GLU A 335 13.76 -9.40 19.59
N ALA A 336 14.23 -8.55 18.67
CA ALA A 336 13.43 -7.45 18.13
C ALA A 336 12.22 -7.96 17.33
N HIS A 337 12.37 -9.08 16.61
CA HIS A 337 11.32 -9.70 15.79
C HIS A 337 10.08 -10.09 16.60
N GLN A 338 10.24 -10.53 17.86
CA GLN A 338 9.11 -10.90 18.72
C GLN A 338 8.07 -9.78 18.87
N ASN A 339 8.52 -8.52 18.86
CA ASN A 339 7.65 -7.35 19.01
C ASN A 339 6.84 -7.02 17.74
N ILE A 340 7.29 -7.51 16.58
CA ILE A 340 6.72 -7.20 15.26
C ILE A 340 6.15 -8.43 14.55
N ALA A 341 6.27 -9.63 15.11
CA ALA A 341 5.88 -10.90 14.49
C ALA A 341 4.40 -11.01 14.09
N ARG A 342 3.55 -10.10 14.58
CA ARG A 342 2.11 -10.06 14.27
C ARG A 342 1.76 -9.10 13.14
N LEU A 343 2.71 -8.32 12.64
CA LEU A 343 2.46 -7.38 11.54
C LEU A 343 2.20 -8.16 10.25
N SER A 344 1.28 -7.66 9.43
CA SER A 344 1.17 -8.10 8.04
C SER A 344 2.35 -7.57 7.20
N LEU A 345 2.56 -8.14 6.02
CA LEU A 345 3.62 -7.72 5.09
C LEU A 345 3.53 -6.22 4.78
N MET A 346 2.32 -5.71 4.53
CA MET A 346 2.10 -4.31 4.21
C MET A 346 2.29 -3.39 5.41
N GLU A 347 1.85 -3.81 6.61
CA GLU A 347 2.10 -3.04 7.83
C GLU A 347 3.59 -2.99 8.16
N ALA A 348 4.34 -4.07 7.95
CA ALA A 348 5.79 -4.08 8.16
C ALA A 348 6.51 -3.11 7.20
N LYS A 349 6.15 -3.10 5.91
CA LYS A 349 6.65 -2.12 4.92
C LYS A 349 6.33 -0.68 5.34
N MET A 350 5.10 -0.42 5.76
CA MET A 350 4.67 0.91 6.23
C MET A 350 5.41 1.34 7.50
N ARG A 351 5.64 0.43 8.45
CA ARG A 351 6.43 0.72 9.67
C ARG A 351 7.88 1.03 9.35
N PHE A 352 8.47 0.34 8.37
CA PHE A 352 9.81 0.63 7.89
C PHE A 352 9.88 2.05 7.31
N ILE A 353 8.94 2.42 6.45
CA ILE A 353 8.86 3.77 5.86
C ILE A 353 8.67 4.83 6.96
N GLN A 354 7.78 4.60 7.93
CA GLN A 354 7.55 5.53 9.05
C GLN A 354 8.81 5.73 9.91
N ALA A 355 9.53 4.66 10.20
CA ALA A 355 10.81 4.73 10.91
C ALA A 355 11.88 5.50 10.11
N TRP A 356 11.94 5.28 8.79
CA TRP A 356 12.82 6.03 7.91
C TRP A 356 12.47 7.52 7.87
N GLN A 357 11.18 7.86 7.86
CA GLN A 357 10.69 9.25 7.93
C GLN A 357 11.02 9.96 9.25
N SER A 358 11.22 9.22 10.35
CA SER A 358 11.59 9.80 11.64
C SER A 358 13.08 10.11 11.79
N LEU A 359 13.93 9.71 10.83
CA LEU A 359 15.36 9.97 10.90
C LEU A 359 15.65 11.48 10.75
N PRO A 360 16.67 12.03 11.44
CA PRO A 360 16.94 13.48 11.44
C PRO A 360 17.24 14.08 10.07
N GLU A 361 17.96 13.34 9.22
CA GLU A 361 18.32 13.76 7.86
C GLU A 361 17.27 13.39 6.80
N PHE A 362 16.11 12.86 7.21
CA PHE A 362 15.08 12.44 6.28
C PHE A 362 14.62 13.61 5.40
N GLY A 363 14.64 13.37 4.08
CA GLY A 363 14.11 14.31 3.09
C GLY A 363 14.91 15.59 2.96
N ILE A 364 16.21 15.57 3.22
CA ILE A 364 17.12 16.68 2.91
C ILE A 364 17.87 16.38 1.61
N ASN A 365 17.72 17.24 0.61
CA ASN A 365 18.41 17.15 -0.67
C ASN A 365 19.52 18.20 -0.71
N TYR A 366 20.76 17.76 -0.84
CA TYR A 366 21.94 18.63 -0.81
C TYR A 366 22.33 19.14 -2.20
N TYR A 367 22.80 20.37 -2.28
CA TYR A 367 23.32 21.03 -3.48
C TYR A 367 24.53 21.88 -3.13
N ILE A 368 25.57 21.87 -3.96
CA ILE A 368 26.73 22.75 -3.77
C ILE A 368 26.37 24.12 -4.34
N VAL A 369 26.49 25.15 -3.52
CA VAL A 369 26.15 26.53 -3.88
C VAL A 369 27.22 27.49 -3.40
N ARG A 370 27.22 28.71 -3.94
CA ARG A 370 27.96 29.84 -3.37
C ARG A 370 27.01 30.99 -3.09
N PHE A 371 26.84 31.30 -1.82
CA PHE A 371 25.99 32.41 -1.38
C PHE A 371 26.58 33.77 -1.76
N LYS A 372 25.70 34.73 -2.05
CA LYS A 372 26.09 36.10 -2.38
C LYS A 372 26.89 36.71 -1.23
N GLY A 373 28.09 37.21 -1.54
CA GLY A 373 29.03 37.75 -0.56
C GLY A 373 29.90 36.69 0.14
N GLY A 374 29.62 35.40 -0.07
CA GLY A 374 30.47 34.30 0.35
C GLY A 374 31.69 34.14 -0.55
N LYS A 375 32.85 33.84 0.04
CA LYS A 375 34.08 33.51 -0.69
C LYS A 375 34.34 32.00 -0.81
N LYS A 376 33.56 31.20 -0.09
CA LYS A 376 33.69 29.75 -0.03
C LYS A 376 32.45 29.09 -0.62
N ASP A 377 32.63 27.88 -1.09
CA ASP A 377 31.54 27.01 -1.50
C ASP A 377 30.93 26.38 -0.26
N GLU A 378 29.61 26.23 -0.29
CA GLU A 378 28.77 25.81 0.82
C GLU A 378 27.71 24.84 0.30
N ILE A 379 26.99 24.19 1.21
CA ILE A 379 25.91 23.27 0.86
C ILE A 379 24.57 23.92 1.20
N LEU A 380 23.64 23.86 0.24
CA LEU A 380 22.23 24.13 0.45
C LEU A 380 21.51 22.79 0.60
N GLY A 381 20.93 22.54 1.77
CA GLY A 381 19.98 21.46 2.01
C GLY A 381 18.55 21.95 1.77
N ILE A 382 17.79 21.22 0.96
CA ILE A 382 16.38 21.51 0.67
C ILE A 382 15.54 20.38 1.26
N SER A 383 14.64 20.73 2.18
CA SER A 383 13.63 19.84 2.73
C SER A 383 12.24 20.40 2.46
N TYR A 384 11.21 19.60 2.73
CA TYR A 384 9.83 19.95 2.39
C TYR A 384 9.32 21.21 3.10
N ASN A 385 9.89 21.56 4.26
CA ASN A 385 9.44 22.67 5.09
C ASN A 385 10.54 23.70 5.40
N ARG A 386 11.78 23.50 4.93
CA ARG A 386 12.91 24.36 5.28
C ARG A 386 14.06 24.28 4.29
N LEU A 387 14.83 25.35 4.25
CA LEU A 387 16.14 25.43 3.60
C LEU A 387 17.22 25.49 4.69
N ILE A 388 18.33 24.78 4.47
CA ILE A 388 19.42 24.64 5.43
C ILE A 388 20.70 25.06 4.73
N ARG A 389 21.48 25.95 5.36
CA ARG A 389 22.85 26.25 4.94
C ARG A 389 23.81 25.42 5.74
N MET A 390 24.77 24.78 5.08
CA MET A 390 25.77 23.96 5.74
C MET A 390 27.17 24.34 5.23
N ASP A 391 28.09 24.53 6.17
CA ASP A 391 29.50 24.74 5.83
C ASP A 391 30.16 23.40 5.45
N MET A 392 30.88 23.39 4.32
CA MET A 392 31.52 22.19 3.76
C MET A 392 32.55 21.54 4.68
N SER A 393 33.19 22.33 5.56
CA SER A 393 34.33 21.88 6.36
C SER A 393 33.96 21.46 7.78
N SER A 394 32.97 22.12 8.36
CA SER A 394 32.55 21.93 9.75
C SER A 394 31.24 21.14 9.89
N GLY A 395 30.46 21.01 8.81
CA GLY A 395 29.14 20.37 8.85
C GLY A 395 28.11 21.13 9.69
N VAL A 396 28.43 22.36 10.14
CA VAL A 396 27.52 23.18 10.94
C VAL A 396 26.36 23.62 10.07
N THR A 397 25.14 23.31 10.51
CA THR A 397 23.90 23.69 9.86
C THR A 397 23.35 24.99 10.46
N ILE A 398 22.92 25.89 9.58
CA ILE A 398 22.22 27.12 9.93
C ILE A 398 20.89 27.10 9.19
N GLU A 399 19.80 27.12 9.94
CA GLU A 399 18.46 27.28 9.38
C GLU A 399 18.16 28.76 9.15
N PHE A 400 17.47 29.06 8.05
CA PHE A 400 17.14 30.43 7.69
C PHE A 400 15.87 30.91 8.40
N ASP A 401 15.89 32.17 8.84
CA ASP A 401 14.70 32.85 9.38
C ASP A 401 13.79 33.36 8.25
N GLN A 402 12.49 33.48 8.52
CA GLN A 402 11.43 33.76 7.54
C GLN A 402 11.55 35.14 6.85
N ASN A 403 12.39 36.04 7.37
CA ASN A 403 12.55 37.41 6.88
C ASN A 403 13.87 37.70 6.16
N VAL A 404 14.64 36.66 5.77
CA VAL A 404 15.94 36.83 5.12
C VAL A 404 15.84 36.59 3.61
N SER A 405 16.12 37.62 2.81
CA SER A 405 16.35 37.45 1.38
C SER A 405 17.70 36.78 1.15
N MET A 406 17.69 35.69 0.38
CA MET A 406 18.90 34.94 0.04
C MET A 406 19.16 34.99 -1.46
N ALA A 407 20.43 34.98 -1.83
CA ALA A 407 20.87 34.81 -3.21
C ALA A 407 22.10 33.90 -3.21
N PHE A 408 22.15 32.95 -4.13
CA PHE A 408 23.25 32.03 -4.32
C PHE A 408 23.34 31.62 -5.79
N CYS A 409 24.50 31.15 -6.22
CA CYS A 409 24.65 30.43 -7.48
C CYS A 409 24.82 28.92 -7.22
N CYS A 410 24.20 28.10 -8.05
CA CYS A 410 24.36 26.65 -8.01
C CYS A 410 25.67 26.26 -8.68
N LEU A 411 26.42 25.34 -8.07
CA LEU A 411 27.71 24.85 -8.55
C LEU A 411 27.68 23.37 -8.89
N SER A 412 26.85 22.57 -8.22
CA SER A 412 26.71 21.14 -8.52
C SER A 412 25.72 20.84 -9.65
N CYS A 413 24.78 21.74 -9.95
CA CYS A 413 23.71 21.51 -10.93
C CYS A 413 23.24 22.84 -11.55
N ASP A 414 22.40 22.73 -12.58
CA ASP A 414 21.65 23.87 -13.12
C ASP A 414 20.72 24.45 -12.03
N CYS A 415 20.62 25.79 -11.96
CA CYS A 415 19.77 26.44 -10.97
C CYS A 415 18.28 26.07 -11.12
N LYS A 416 17.86 25.62 -12.30
CA LYS A 416 16.52 25.07 -12.54
C LYS A 416 16.19 23.86 -11.67
N VAL A 417 17.17 22.99 -11.40
CA VAL A 417 16.96 21.81 -10.54
C VAL A 417 16.56 22.27 -9.13
N VAL A 418 17.33 23.20 -8.55
CA VAL A 418 17.05 23.77 -7.23
C VAL A 418 15.72 24.52 -7.21
N HIS A 419 15.43 25.31 -8.25
CA HIS A 419 14.16 26.02 -8.41
C HIS A 419 12.96 25.05 -8.45
N GLU A 420 13.04 23.97 -9.23
CA GLU A 420 12.00 22.94 -9.33
C GLU A 420 11.80 22.21 -8.00
N PHE A 421 12.87 21.95 -7.22
CA PHE A 421 12.73 21.35 -5.90
C PHE A 421 11.92 22.25 -4.95
N ILE A 422 12.21 23.56 -4.94
CA ILE A 422 11.49 24.52 -4.10
C ILE A 422 10.03 24.63 -4.56
N GLY A 423 9.80 24.89 -5.86
CA GLY A 423 8.46 25.01 -6.44
C GLY A 423 7.63 23.73 -6.29
N GLY A 424 8.25 22.57 -6.48
CA GLY A 424 7.62 21.27 -6.30
C GLY A 424 7.23 20.99 -4.85
N TYR A 425 8.07 21.30 -3.86
CA TYR A 425 7.65 21.17 -2.46
C TYR A 425 6.48 22.10 -2.09
N ILE A 426 6.47 23.32 -2.63
CA ILE A 426 5.33 24.25 -2.49
C ILE A 426 4.07 23.64 -3.11
N PHE A 427 4.14 23.14 -4.35
CA PHE A 427 3.03 22.47 -5.01
C PHE A 427 2.51 21.27 -4.20
N LEU A 428 3.39 20.41 -3.69
CA LEU A 428 2.95 19.24 -2.92
C LEU A 428 2.27 19.62 -1.60
N SER A 429 2.56 20.81 -1.07
CA SER A 429 1.93 21.36 0.15
C SER A 429 0.52 21.93 -0.09
N THR A 430 0.16 22.24 -1.34
CA THR A 430 -1.19 22.73 -1.69
C THR A 430 -2.20 21.61 -1.85
N ARG A 431 -1.77 20.35 -1.86
CA ARG A 431 -2.64 19.16 -1.93
C ARG A 431 -3.40 18.94 -0.62
N SER A 432 -4.67 18.57 -0.74
CA SER A 432 -5.65 18.41 0.33
C SER A 432 -6.41 17.09 0.19
N LYS A 433 -6.77 16.47 1.31
CA LYS A 433 -7.47 15.16 1.30
C LYS A 433 -8.94 15.22 0.90
N ASP A 434 -9.52 16.42 0.88
CA ASP A 434 -10.97 16.62 0.74
C ASP A 434 -11.42 16.84 -0.71
N GLN A 435 -10.49 16.93 -1.66
CA GLN A 435 -10.80 17.07 -3.08
C GLN A 435 -10.42 15.78 -3.81
N ASN A 436 -11.29 15.31 -4.72
CA ASN A 436 -10.90 14.32 -5.72
C ASN A 436 -9.87 15.01 -6.65
N GLU A 437 -8.59 14.99 -6.26
CA GLU A 437 -7.55 15.79 -6.90
C GLU A 437 -7.12 15.18 -8.24
N THR A 438 -7.75 15.65 -9.32
CA THR A 438 -7.04 15.76 -10.59
C THR A 438 -5.79 16.62 -10.36
N LEU A 439 -4.63 16.15 -10.78
CA LEU A 439 -3.37 16.87 -10.63
C LEU A 439 -3.45 18.20 -11.39
N ASP A 440 -3.18 19.31 -10.70
CA ASP A 440 -3.12 20.64 -11.32
C ASP A 440 -1.74 20.85 -11.97
N GLU A 441 -1.60 20.33 -13.19
CA GLU A 441 -0.36 20.42 -13.97
C GLU A 441 0.03 21.88 -14.28
N GLU A 442 -0.95 22.76 -14.51
CA GLU A 442 -0.73 24.17 -14.79
C GLU A 442 -0.10 24.88 -13.58
N LEU A 443 -0.61 24.62 -12.37
CA LEU A 443 -0.02 25.14 -11.14
C LEU A 443 1.39 24.61 -10.92
N PHE A 444 1.63 23.32 -11.20
CA PHE A 444 2.97 22.75 -11.09
C PHE A 444 3.97 23.49 -12.00
N HIS A 445 3.66 23.65 -13.29
CA HIS A 445 4.54 24.36 -14.23
C HIS A 445 4.75 25.83 -13.85
N LYS A 446 3.70 26.53 -13.39
CA LYS A 446 3.83 27.91 -12.87
C LYS A 446 4.82 28.01 -11.72
N LEU A 447 4.83 27.04 -10.81
CA LEU A 447 5.71 27.03 -9.64
C LEU A 447 7.14 26.57 -9.97
N THR A 448 7.32 25.74 -11.00
CA THR A 448 8.62 25.17 -11.38
C THR A 448 9.29 25.88 -12.56
N GLY A 449 8.69 26.97 -13.04
CA GLY A 449 9.29 27.84 -14.06
C GLY A 449 9.02 27.41 -15.50
N GLY A 450 8.05 26.51 -15.72
CA GLY A 450 7.44 26.32 -17.03
C GLY A 450 6.60 27.55 -17.39
N GLN A 451 7.11 28.37 -18.30
CA GLN A 451 6.27 29.32 -19.04
C GLN A 451 5.79 28.59 -20.29
N GLU A 452 4.49 28.57 -20.53
CA GLU A 452 3.98 28.36 -21.90
C GLU A 452 4.52 29.43 -22.85
#